data_AF-A0A3D4XU79-F1
#
_entry.id   AF-A0A3D4XU79-F1
#
_cell.length_a   1.000
_cell.length_b   1.000
_cell.length_c   1.000
_cell.angle_alpha   90.00
_cell.angle_beta   90.00
_cell.angle_gamma   90.00
#
_symmetry.space_group_name_H-M   'P 1'
#
loop_
_entity.id
_entity.type
_entity.pdbx_description
1 polymer ?
#
loop_
_entity_poly.entity_id
_entity_poly.type
_entity_poly.pdbx_seq_one_letter_code
_entity_poly.pdbx_strand_id
1 'polypeptide(L)'
;MVKKVLLFSTLLSIQFQTQSFWWFSKKAAITIEQGDITQAQTECIVNAANDLLLNGQGVCGAIFKAAGSKALQQACNKFPINDNLVRCPTGEARITGSFNLKSKGITHIIHAVGPDCRIITDEDQQNTLLKQTYQNSLNLATQHKIKSISFPFISSAIYAFPKDRAARIALETVREYVKKNKTSLKVINFVLFSQDDFDLFTKINKELAQADQFKFVMFIRNLMGIKS
;
A
#
# COMPACT_ATOMS: atom_id res chain seq x y z
N MET A 1 28.10 -16.44 -17.52
CA MET A 1 27.10 -15.95 -16.53
C MET A 1 26.51 -14.58 -16.88
N VAL A 2 27.22 -13.67 -17.54
CA VAL A 2 26.74 -12.31 -17.90
C VAL A 2 25.65 -12.30 -18.99
N LYS A 3 25.63 -13.28 -19.91
CA LYS A 3 24.65 -13.36 -21.00
C LYS A 3 23.21 -13.71 -20.56
N LYS A 4 23.01 -14.38 -19.41
CA LYS A 4 21.66 -14.69 -18.88
C LYS A 4 20.97 -13.48 -18.26
N VAL A 5 21.73 -12.48 -17.79
CA VAL A 5 21.20 -11.24 -17.22
C VAL A 5 20.68 -10.31 -18.33
N LEU A 6 21.37 -10.26 -19.48
CA LEU A 6 20.94 -9.47 -20.64
C LEU A 6 19.72 -10.05 -21.37
N LEU A 7 19.53 -11.37 -21.38
CA LEU A 7 18.31 -11.97 -21.93
C LEU A 7 17.07 -11.69 -21.06
N PHE A 8 17.25 -11.48 -19.76
CA PHE A 8 16.15 -11.09 -18.86
C PHE A 8 15.72 -9.64 -19.06
N SER A 9 16.62 -8.75 -19.49
CA SER A 9 16.27 -7.34 -19.76
C SER A 9 15.61 -7.13 -21.13
N THR A 10 15.83 -8.02 -22.09
CA THR A 10 15.29 -7.92 -23.46
C THR A 10 13.95 -8.63 -23.66
N LEU A 11 13.62 -9.60 -22.80
CA LEU A 11 12.28 -10.23 -22.77
C LEU A 11 11.23 -9.38 -22.05
N LEU A 12 11.63 -8.33 -21.31
CA LEU A 12 10.70 -7.39 -20.67
C LEU A 12 10.11 -6.34 -21.64
N SER A 13 10.64 -6.24 -22.85
CA SER A 13 10.22 -5.29 -23.88
C SER A 13 9.11 -5.79 -24.81
N ILE A 14 8.60 -7.01 -24.59
CA ILE A 14 7.50 -7.56 -25.40
C ILE A 14 6.42 -8.14 -24.46
N GLN A 15 5.77 -7.25 -23.71
CA GLN A 15 4.37 -7.43 -23.29
C GLN A 15 3.70 -6.04 -23.33
N PHE A 16 2.92 -5.81 -24.38
CA PHE A 16 2.12 -4.62 -24.59
C PHE A 16 0.86 -4.63 -23.71
N GLN A 17 0.47 -3.43 -23.25
CA GLN A 17 -0.81 -3.03 -22.65
C GLN A 17 -1.17 -3.50 -21.23
N THR A 18 -0.41 -3.08 -20.21
CA THR A 18 -1.02 -2.48 -19.01
C THR A 18 -0.12 -1.35 -18.49
N GLN A 19 -0.71 -0.27 -18.01
CA GLN A 19 -0.03 0.85 -17.34
C GLN A 19 0.44 0.41 -15.94
N SER A 20 1.24 -0.65 -15.83
CA SER A 20 1.67 -1.21 -14.54
C SER A 20 3.17 -1.07 -14.38
N PHE A 21 3.61 -0.40 -13.31
CA PHE A 21 5.04 -0.34 -12.94
C PHE A 21 5.33 -1.34 -11.83
N TRP A 22 6.51 -1.99 -11.89
CA TRP A 22 6.85 -3.12 -11.03
C TRP A 22 8.15 -2.89 -10.28
N TRP A 23 8.18 -3.32 -9.03
CA TRP A 23 9.40 -3.58 -8.27
C TRP A 23 9.36 -5.02 -7.78
N PHE A 24 10.46 -5.75 -7.94
CA PHE A 24 10.55 -7.15 -7.53
C PHE A 24 11.57 -7.34 -6.42
N SER A 25 11.18 -8.09 -5.40
CA SER A 25 12.12 -8.78 -4.53
C SER A 25 12.02 -10.29 -4.76
N LYS A 26 12.97 -11.05 -4.23
CA LYS A 26 12.86 -12.53 -4.17
C LYS A 26 11.60 -13.00 -3.41
N LYS A 27 10.93 -12.14 -2.63
CA LYS A 27 9.82 -12.50 -1.74
C LYS A 27 8.44 -12.10 -2.30
N ALA A 28 8.33 -10.89 -2.85
CA ALA A 28 7.09 -10.30 -3.35
C ALA A 28 7.35 -9.28 -4.47
N ALA A 29 6.35 -9.11 -5.33
CA ALA A 29 6.24 -8.03 -6.31
C ALA A 29 5.44 -6.86 -5.70
N ILE A 30 5.90 -5.63 -5.95
CA ILE A 30 5.17 -4.41 -5.66
C ILE A 30 4.76 -3.80 -6.99
N THR A 31 3.48 -3.52 -7.16
CA THR A 31 2.89 -3.02 -8.40
C THR A 31 2.20 -1.69 -8.18
N ILE A 32 2.13 -0.89 -9.24
CA ILE A 32 1.44 0.39 -9.28
C ILE A 32 0.53 0.34 -10.49
N GLU A 33 -0.76 0.58 -10.31
CA GLU A 33 -1.74 0.64 -11.39
C GLU A 33 -2.70 1.81 -11.19
N GLN A 34 -3.21 2.36 -12.29
CA GLN A 34 -4.31 3.31 -12.24
C GLN A 34 -5.64 2.53 -12.27
N GLY A 35 -6.59 2.85 -11.38
CA GLY A 35 -7.92 2.24 -11.43
C GLY A 35 -8.79 2.42 -10.19
N ASP A 36 -9.88 1.67 -10.17
CA ASP A 36 -10.79 1.55 -9.03
C ASP A 36 -10.41 0.33 -8.19
N ILE A 37 -10.02 0.56 -6.93
CA ILE A 37 -9.61 -0.49 -6.00
C ILE A 37 -10.72 -1.53 -5.74
N THR A 38 -11.99 -1.19 -5.95
CA THR A 38 -13.11 -2.14 -5.81
C THR A 38 -13.15 -3.18 -6.95
N GLN A 39 -12.29 -3.04 -7.96
CA GLN A 39 -12.10 -3.96 -9.08
C GLN A 39 -10.74 -4.69 -9.02
N ALA A 40 -9.95 -4.44 -7.97
CA ALA A 40 -8.61 -5.00 -7.85
C ALA A 40 -8.63 -6.53 -7.86
N GLN A 41 -7.65 -7.13 -8.54
CA GLN A 41 -7.51 -8.59 -8.67
C GLN A 41 -6.66 -9.20 -7.55
N THR A 42 -6.87 -8.72 -6.32
CA THR A 42 -6.14 -9.15 -5.12
C THR A 42 -7.05 -9.75 -4.06
N GLU A 43 -6.54 -10.66 -3.25
CA GLU A 43 -7.30 -11.32 -2.17
C GLU A 43 -7.79 -10.33 -1.11
N CYS A 44 -7.06 -9.23 -0.89
CA CYS A 44 -7.37 -8.21 0.09
C CYS A 44 -7.29 -6.82 -0.53
N ILE A 45 -8.19 -5.94 -0.12
CA ILE A 45 -8.07 -4.51 -0.40
C ILE A 45 -7.97 -3.73 0.92
N VAL A 46 -7.33 -2.57 0.87
CA VAL A 46 -7.26 -1.65 2.00
C VAL A 46 -8.24 -0.50 1.79
N ASN A 47 -9.01 -0.20 2.82
CA ASN A 47 -9.87 0.96 2.91
C ASN A 47 -9.13 2.05 3.70
N ALA A 48 -9.02 3.26 3.13
CA ALA A 48 -8.61 4.45 3.88
C ALA A 48 -9.80 4.95 4.71
N ALA A 49 -9.87 4.49 5.97
CA ALA A 49 -11.02 4.66 6.86
C ALA A 49 -10.85 5.85 7.82
N ASN A 50 -11.97 6.27 8.43
CA ASN A 50 -11.97 7.09 9.65
C ASN A 50 -11.86 6.20 10.90
N ASP A 51 -11.50 6.82 12.02
CA ASP A 51 -11.28 6.19 13.32
C ASP A 51 -12.51 5.48 13.93
N LEU A 52 -13.71 5.89 13.56
CA LEU A 52 -14.97 5.24 13.93
C LEU A 52 -15.36 4.08 13.00
N LEU A 53 -14.61 3.85 11.92
CA LEU A 53 -14.88 2.84 10.88
C LEU A 53 -16.28 2.97 10.27
N LEU A 54 -16.75 4.21 10.15
CA LEU A 54 -18.04 4.52 9.53
C LEU A 54 -17.91 4.64 8.02
N ASN A 55 -18.99 4.36 7.31
CA ASN A 55 -19.11 4.66 5.88
C ASN A 55 -18.79 6.14 5.65
N GLY A 56 -17.79 6.40 4.79
CA GLY A 56 -17.28 7.73 4.52
C GLY A 56 -17.42 8.14 3.06
N GLN A 57 -16.60 9.08 2.65
CA GLN A 57 -16.50 9.55 1.26
C GLN A 57 -15.28 8.96 0.56
N GLY A 58 -15.06 9.34 -0.71
CA GLY A 58 -13.92 8.91 -1.50
C GLY A 58 -13.83 7.38 -1.62
N VAL A 59 -12.62 6.84 -1.47
CA VAL A 59 -12.37 5.40 -1.56
C VAL A 59 -13.14 4.61 -0.49
N CYS A 60 -13.34 5.17 0.70
CA CYS A 60 -14.12 4.51 1.75
C CYS A 60 -15.58 4.33 1.32
N GLY A 61 -16.22 5.39 0.84
CA GLY A 61 -17.58 5.31 0.31
C GLY A 61 -17.71 4.33 -0.86
N ALA A 62 -16.73 4.34 -1.78
CA ALA A 62 -16.70 3.40 -2.90
C ALA A 62 -16.62 1.94 -2.44
N ILE A 63 -15.73 1.62 -1.49
CA ILE A 63 -15.60 0.28 -0.91
C ILE A 63 -16.87 -0.13 -0.17
N PHE A 64 -17.45 0.74 0.66
CA PHE A 64 -18.71 0.45 1.36
C PHE A 64 -19.84 0.19 0.38
N LYS A 65 -19.98 0.99 -0.67
CA LYS A 65 -21.00 0.78 -1.71
C LYS A 65 -20.80 -0.57 -2.41
N ALA A 66 -19.57 -0.88 -2.81
CA ALA A 66 -19.26 -2.09 -3.56
C ALA A 66 -19.36 -3.37 -2.71
N ALA A 67 -18.98 -3.32 -1.43
CA ALA A 67 -19.13 -4.44 -0.49
C ALA A 67 -20.58 -4.63 -0.02
N GLY A 68 -21.42 -3.61 -0.12
CA GLY A 68 -22.76 -3.56 0.46
C GLY A 68 -22.72 -2.87 1.82
N SER A 69 -23.10 -1.58 1.84
CA SER A 69 -22.80 -0.67 2.96
C SER A 69 -23.34 -1.14 4.30
N LYS A 70 -24.57 -1.69 4.33
CA LYS A 70 -25.19 -2.17 5.56
C LYS A 70 -24.41 -3.32 6.18
N ALA A 71 -24.04 -4.32 5.38
CA ALA A 71 -23.34 -5.51 5.87
C ALA A 71 -21.92 -5.17 6.33
N LEU A 72 -21.19 -4.35 5.57
CA LEU A 72 -19.86 -3.89 5.96
C LEU A 72 -19.90 -3.04 7.24
N GLN A 73 -20.85 -2.09 7.35
CA GLN A 73 -21.00 -1.27 8.55
C GLN A 73 -21.31 -2.13 9.79
N GLN A 74 -22.18 -3.14 9.65
CA GLN A 74 -22.48 -4.07 10.75
C GLN A 74 -21.23 -4.83 11.22
N ALA A 75 -20.32 -5.22 10.32
CA ALA A 75 -19.06 -5.83 10.74
C ALA A 75 -18.09 -4.83 11.38
N CYS A 76 -17.97 -3.61 10.84
CA CYS A 76 -17.20 -2.54 11.48
C CYS A 76 -17.70 -2.24 12.91
N ASN A 77 -19.01 -2.26 13.11
CA ASN A 77 -19.61 -1.98 14.42
C ASN A 77 -19.33 -3.04 15.49
N LYS A 78 -18.78 -4.21 15.11
CA LYS A 78 -18.35 -5.25 16.05
C LYS A 78 -17.00 -4.97 16.71
N PHE A 79 -16.17 -4.08 16.14
CA PHE A 79 -14.93 -3.69 16.80
C PHE A 79 -15.24 -2.85 18.04
N PRO A 80 -14.58 -3.08 19.19
CA PRO A 80 -14.83 -2.31 20.39
C PRO A 80 -14.45 -0.84 20.19
N ILE A 81 -15.12 0.04 20.93
CA ILE A 81 -14.73 1.44 21.08
C ILE A 81 -13.79 1.50 22.28
N ASN A 82 -12.64 2.17 22.14
CA ASN A 82 -11.68 2.36 23.23
C ASN A 82 -11.99 3.61 24.07
N ASP A 83 -11.15 3.88 25.07
CA ASP A 83 -11.32 5.02 25.99
C ASP A 83 -11.28 6.39 25.29
N ASN A 84 -10.71 6.47 24.09
CA ASN A 84 -10.70 7.67 23.25
C ASN A 84 -11.92 7.77 22.33
N LEU A 85 -12.96 6.94 22.56
CA LEU A 85 -14.19 6.89 21.78
C LEU A 85 -14.01 6.52 20.30
N VAL A 86 -12.93 5.83 19.95
CA VAL A 86 -12.65 5.37 18.57
C VAL A 86 -12.61 3.85 18.45
N ARG A 87 -12.90 3.32 17.26
CA ARG A 87 -12.80 1.86 16.97
C ARG A 87 -11.42 1.45 16.47
N CYS A 88 -10.76 2.35 15.75
CA CYS A 88 -9.44 2.14 15.19
C CYS A 88 -8.64 3.44 15.33
N PRO A 89 -7.65 3.51 16.24
CA PRO A 89 -6.77 4.66 16.34
C PRO A 89 -6.03 4.96 15.03
N THR A 90 -5.66 6.22 14.83
CA THR A 90 -4.75 6.64 13.76
C THR A 90 -3.44 5.86 13.82
N GLY A 91 -2.95 5.40 12.67
CA GLY A 91 -1.80 4.51 12.58
C GLY A 91 -2.15 3.02 12.68
N GLU A 92 -3.37 2.66 13.09
CA GLU A 92 -3.80 1.27 13.20
C GLU A 92 -4.69 0.81 12.03
N ALA A 93 -5.01 -0.48 12.04
CA ALA A 93 -5.92 -1.10 11.10
C ALA A 93 -6.80 -2.19 11.75
N ARG A 94 -7.93 -2.51 11.13
CA ARG A 94 -8.85 -3.61 11.48
C ARG A 94 -9.22 -4.40 10.23
N ILE A 95 -9.59 -5.68 10.36
CA ILE A 95 -9.89 -6.55 9.21
C ILE A 95 -11.31 -7.13 9.28
N THR A 96 -12.05 -7.03 8.19
CA THR A 96 -13.37 -7.62 8.02
C THR A 96 -13.41 -8.53 6.78
N GLY A 97 -14.50 -9.28 6.62
CA GLY A 97 -14.81 -9.93 5.34
C GLY A 97 -15.22 -8.91 4.28
N SER A 98 -15.18 -9.31 3.01
CA SER A 98 -15.39 -8.41 1.86
C SER A 98 -16.83 -8.38 1.29
N PHE A 99 -17.73 -9.21 1.81
CA PHE A 99 -19.15 -9.25 1.44
C PHE A 99 -19.37 -9.40 -0.08
N ASN A 100 -20.06 -8.46 -0.74
CA ASN A 100 -20.38 -8.55 -2.16
C ASN A 100 -19.12 -8.57 -3.05
N LEU A 101 -17.98 -8.06 -2.55
CA LEU A 101 -16.70 -8.10 -3.27
C LEU A 101 -16.09 -9.52 -3.35
N LYS A 102 -16.60 -10.50 -2.58
CA LYS A 102 -16.21 -11.92 -2.71
C LYS A 102 -16.38 -12.45 -4.13
N SER A 103 -17.42 -11.99 -4.84
CA SER A 103 -17.67 -12.35 -6.24
C SER A 103 -16.53 -11.95 -7.19
N LYS A 104 -15.68 -11.01 -6.78
CA LYS A 104 -14.51 -10.53 -7.53
C LYS A 104 -13.18 -11.13 -7.05
N GLY A 105 -13.23 -12.13 -6.18
CA GLY A 105 -12.04 -12.76 -5.59
C GLY A 105 -11.41 -12.00 -4.42
N ILE A 106 -11.93 -10.81 -4.06
CA ILE A 106 -11.52 -10.10 -2.85
C ILE A 106 -12.19 -10.79 -1.67
N THR A 107 -11.43 -11.30 -0.72
CA THR A 107 -11.90 -12.07 0.43
C THR A 107 -11.92 -11.26 1.73
N HIS A 108 -11.06 -10.25 1.83
CA HIS A 108 -10.88 -9.42 3.02
C HIS A 108 -10.84 -7.92 2.68
N ILE A 109 -11.28 -7.11 3.64
CA ILE A 109 -11.08 -5.66 3.64
C ILE A 109 -10.32 -5.30 4.91
N ILE A 110 -9.16 -4.66 4.76
CA ILE A 110 -8.43 -4.06 5.88
C ILE A 110 -8.79 -2.57 5.93
N HIS A 111 -9.39 -2.13 7.02
CA HIS A 111 -9.71 -0.74 7.28
C HIS A 111 -8.54 -0.09 8.01
N ALA A 112 -7.82 0.80 7.35
CA ALA A 112 -6.62 1.43 7.88
C ALA A 112 -6.86 2.94 8.07
N VAL A 113 -6.49 3.47 9.23
CA VAL A 113 -6.74 4.87 9.60
C VAL A 113 -5.43 5.63 9.52
N GLY A 114 -5.23 6.35 8.42
CA GLY A 114 -4.07 7.22 8.24
C GLY A 114 -4.22 8.55 9.00
N PRO A 115 -3.13 9.31 9.19
CA PRO A 115 -3.19 10.61 9.85
C PRO A 115 -3.96 11.64 9.04
N ASP A 116 -4.75 12.46 9.74
CA ASP A 116 -5.41 13.66 9.20
C ASP A 116 -4.51 14.89 9.43
N CYS A 117 -3.85 15.34 8.37
CA CYS A 117 -2.90 16.46 8.42
C CYS A 117 -3.56 17.83 8.58
N ARG A 118 -4.90 17.88 8.59
CA ARG A 118 -5.65 19.09 8.97
C ARG A 118 -5.74 19.24 10.49
N ILE A 119 -5.51 18.16 11.23
CA ILE A 119 -5.62 18.07 12.70
C ILE A 119 -4.23 17.86 13.32
N ILE A 120 -3.46 16.92 12.81
CA ILE A 120 -2.11 16.61 13.28
C ILE A 120 -1.15 17.55 12.55
N THR A 121 -0.53 18.51 13.23
CA THR A 121 0.36 19.51 12.62
C THR A 121 1.84 19.12 12.65
N ASP A 122 2.24 18.24 13.58
CA ASP A 122 3.61 17.74 13.69
C ASP A 122 3.93 16.80 12.52
N GLU A 123 4.90 17.17 11.69
CA GLU A 123 5.30 16.41 10.51
C GLU A 123 5.91 15.04 10.85
N ASP A 124 6.73 14.94 11.90
CA ASP A 124 7.35 13.67 12.29
C ASP A 124 6.31 12.70 12.83
N GLN A 125 5.32 13.21 13.56
CA GLN A 125 4.17 12.44 14.01
C GLN A 125 3.33 11.95 12.82
N GLN A 126 3.00 12.82 11.85
CA GLN A 126 2.32 12.44 10.61
C GLN A 126 3.06 11.32 9.88
N ASN A 127 4.37 11.48 9.70
CA ASN A 127 5.21 10.52 8.98
C ASN A 127 5.23 9.17 9.69
N THR A 128 5.35 9.19 11.02
CA THR A 128 5.33 7.99 11.87
C THR A 128 3.99 7.26 11.79
N LEU A 129 2.88 7.98 11.92
CA LEU A 129 1.54 7.40 11.88
C LEU A 129 1.20 6.83 10.50
N LEU A 130 1.58 7.51 9.41
CA LEU A 130 1.35 6.97 8.07
C LEU A 130 2.16 5.70 7.83
N LYS A 131 3.43 5.68 8.27
CA LYS A 131 4.28 4.47 8.24
C LYS A 131 3.63 3.31 9.02
N GLN A 132 3.16 3.58 10.24
CA GLN A 132 2.46 2.59 11.06
C GLN A 132 1.19 2.07 10.38
N THR A 133 0.43 2.94 9.71
CA THR A 133 -0.79 2.57 8.98
C THR A 133 -0.52 1.48 7.94
N TYR A 134 0.52 1.67 7.12
CA TYR A 134 0.94 0.66 6.14
C TYR A 134 1.49 -0.60 6.81
N GLN A 135 2.35 -0.47 7.82
CA GLN A 135 2.94 -1.62 8.53
C GLN A 135 1.88 -2.50 9.20
N ASN A 136 0.92 -1.89 9.89
CA ASN A 136 -0.15 -2.59 10.59
C ASN A 136 -1.10 -3.28 9.62
N SER A 137 -1.37 -2.67 8.47
CA SER A 137 -2.13 -3.31 7.38
C SER A 137 -1.41 -4.55 6.83
N LEU A 138 -0.10 -4.46 6.57
CA LEU A 138 0.72 -5.58 6.09
C LEU A 138 0.85 -6.70 7.14
N ASN A 139 0.91 -6.33 8.42
CA ASN A 139 0.92 -7.26 9.54
C ASN A 139 -0.37 -8.08 9.60
N LEU A 140 -1.54 -7.42 9.54
CA LEU A 140 -2.83 -8.12 9.50
C LEU A 140 -2.92 -9.06 8.30
N ALA A 141 -2.53 -8.60 7.11
CA ALA A 141 -2.53 -9.44 5.92
C ALA A 141 -1.64 -10.69 6.10
N THR A 142 -0.45 -10.51 6.68
CA THR A 142 0.48 -11.61 6.97
C THR A 142 -0.08 -12.58 8.01
N GLN A 143 -0.67 -12.08 9.10
CA GLN A 143 -1.30 -12.89 10.14
C GLN A 143 -2.44 -13.75 9.58
N HIS A 144 -3.22 -13.19 8.65
CA HIS A 144 -4.29 -13.88 7.95
C HIS A 144 -3.82 -14.70 6.74
N LYS A 145 -2.50 -14.84 6.54
CA LYS A 145 -1.85 -15.62 5.46
C LYS A 145 -2.21 -15.18 4.03
N ILE A 146 -2.68 -13.94 3.88
CA ILE A 146 -3.08 -13.33 2.60
C ILE A 146 -1.87 -13.25 1.66
N LYS A 147 -2.07 -13.52 0.38
CA LYS A 147 -1.02 -13.57 -0.65
C LYS A 147 -0.97 -12.32 -1.51
N SER A 148 -2.10 -11.63 -1.69
CA SER A 148 -2.14 -10.40 -2.47
C SER A 148 -3.00 -9.33 -1.81
N ILE A 149 -2.48 -8.11 -1.78
CA ILE A 149 -3.12 -6.96 -1.15
C ILE A 149 -3.03 -5.72 -2.03
N SER A 150 -4.12 -4.97 -2.16
CA SER A 150 -4.15 -3.68 -2.85
C SER A 150 -4.35 -2.53 -1.86
N PHE A 151 -3.54 -1.49 -1.97
CA PHE A 151 -3.61 -0.24 -1.22
C PHE A 151 -4.12 0.90 -2.11
N PRO A 152 -4.99 1.78 -1.59
CA PRO A 152 -5.22 3.08 -2.20
C PRO A 152 -4.13 4.06 -1.75
N PHE A 153 -4.22 5.31 -2.21
CA PHE A 153 -3.35 6.38 -1.71
C PHE A 153 -3.87 6.92 -0.36
N ILE A 154 -3.44 6.32 0.75
CA ILE A 154 -3.94 6.65 2.09
C ILE A 154 -3.54 8.08 2.49
N SER A 155 -4.48 8.80 3.11
CA SER A 155 -4.37 10.17 3.63
C SER A 155 -4.14 11.31 2.61
N SER A 156 -3.91 11.03 1.33
CA SER A 156 -3.48 12.05 0.35
C SER A 156 -4.57 12.97 -0.21
N ALA A 157 -5.84 12.65 0.04
CA ALA A 157 -6.99 13.43 -0.43
C ALA A 157 -7.64 14.19 0.73
N ILE A 158 -8.72 13.65 1.31
CA ILE A 158 -9.52 14.32 2.35
C ILE A 158 -8.68 14.70 3.58
N TYR A 159 -7.71 13.87 3.95
CA TYR A 159 -6.81 14.07 5.10
C TYR A 159 -5.59 14.93 4.77
N ALA A 160 -5.51 15.47 3.55
CA ALA A 160 -4.56 16.51 3.13
C ALA A 160 -3.07 16.22 3.40
N PHE A 161 -2.66 14.95 3.42
CA PHE A 161 -1.24 14.61 3.55
C PHE A 161 -0.49 15.05 2.28
N PRO A 162 0.64 15.80 2.38
CA PRO A 162 1.43 16.19 1.23
C PRO A 162 1.82 14.99 0.35
N LYS A 163 1.34 15.00 -0.91
CA LYS A 163 1.34 13.81 -1.77
C LYS A 163 2.73 13.21 -1.99
N ASP A 164 3.74 14.02 -2.31
CA ASP A 164 5.10 13.50 -2.56
C ASP A 164 5.66 12.75 -1.34
N ARG A 165 5.51 13.34 -0.15
CA ARG A 165 5.92 12.74 1.13
C ARG A 165 5.12 11.47 1.44
N ALA A 166 3.79 11.50 1.26
CA ALA A 166 2.94 10.34 1.49
C ALA A 166 3.29 9.15 0.56
N ALA A 167 3.50 9.41 -0.74
CA ALA A 167 3.84 8.39 -1.72
C ALA A 167 5.21 7.78 -1.44
N ARG A 168 6.20 8.59 -1.06
CA ARG A 168 7.52 8.12 -0.63
C ARG A 168 7.42 7.22 0.61
N ILE A 169 6.71 7.67 1.65
CA ILE A 169 6.50 6.88 2.87
C ILE A 169 5.81 5.54 2.55
N ALA A 170 4.78 5.55 1.71
CA ALA A 170 4.06 4.34 1.32
C ALA A 170 4.98 3.31 0.64
N LEU A 171 5.71 3.73 -0.40
CA LEU A 171 6.58 2.87 -1.18
C LEU A 171 7.78 2.36 -0.35
N GLU A 172 8.43 3.24 0.40
CA GLU A 172 9.56 2.87 1.27
C GLU A 172 9.11 1.90 2.36
N THR A 173 7.97 2.16 3.02
CA THR A 173 7.45 1.30 4.08
C THR A 173 7.14 -0.10 3.57
N VAL A 174 6.45 -0.23 2.44
CA VAL A 174 6.13 -1.54 1.85
C VAL A 174 7.41 -2.28 1.43
N ARG A 175 8.35 -1.61 0.76
CA ARG A 175 9.63 -2.20 0.35
C ARG A 175 10.43 -2.69 1.55
N GLU A 176 10.55 -1.86 2.59
CA GLU A 176 11.23 -2.23 3.84
C GLU A 176 10.53 -3.40 4.53
N TYR A 177 9.20 -3.39 4.57
CA TYR A 177 8.43 -4.46 5.19
C TYR A 177 8.74 -5.81 4.56
N VAL A 178 8.69 -5.89 3.22
CA VAL A 178 9.00 -7.10 2.46
C VAL A 178 10.46 -7.54 2.67
N LYS A 179 11.40 -6.59 2.70
CA LYS A 179 12.83 -6.88 2.94
C LYS A 179 13.03 -7.49 4.34
N LYS A 180 12.52 -6.84 5.38
CA LYS A 180 12.81 -7.14 6.80
C LYS A 180 11.97 -8.28 7.38
N ASN A 181 10.72 -8.44 6.97
CA ASN A 181 9.79 -9.39 7.61
C ASN A 181 9.69 -10.72 6.84
N LYS A 182 9.25 -11.76 7.56
CA LYS A 182 8.68 -12.98 6.95
C LYS A 182 7.21 -12.69 6.69
N THR A 183 6.77 -12.84 5.44
CA THR A 183 5.39 -12.54 5.05
C THR A 183 4.86 -13.57 4.07
N SER A 184 3.54 -13.79 4.11
CA SER A 184 2.80 -14.57 3.12
C SER A 184 2.60 -13.83 1.80
N LEU A 185 2.71 -12.49 1.82
CA LEU A 185 2.46 -11.62 0.68
C LEU A 185 3.41 -11.91 -0.48
N LYS A 186 2.84 -12.01 -1.67
CA LYS A 186 3.50 -12.23 -2.96
C LYS A 186 3.27 -11.06 -3.92
N VAL A 187 2.13 -10.39 -3.82
CA VAL A 187 1.79 -9.21 -4.59
C VAL A 187 1.30 -8.11 -3.65
N ILE A 188 1.88 -6.93 -3.75
CA ILE A 188 1.41 -5.73 -3.05
C ILE A 188 1.19 -4.66 -4.10
N ASN A 189 -0.06 -4.28 -4.31
CA ASN A 189 -0.46 -3.39 -5.37
C ASN A 189 -0.86 -2.03 -4.81
N PHE A 190 -0.50 -0.96 -5.49
CA PHE A 190 -1.07 0.36 -5.27
C PHE A 190 -2.05 0.63 -6.41
N VAL A 191 -3.31 0.88 -6.07
CA VAL A 191 -4.38 1.22 -7.01
C VAL A 191 -4.70 2.69 -6.86
N LEU A 192 -4.27 3.48 -7.84
CA LEU A 192 -4.34 4.94 -7.80
C LEU A 192 -5.50 5.39 -8.68
N PHE A 193 -6.44 6.13 -8.10
CA PHE A 193 -7.65 6.50 -8.84
C PHE A 193 -7.37 7.52 -9.95
N SER A 194 -6.52 8.51 -9.68
CA SER A 194 -6.17 9.57 -10.64
C SER A 194 -4.89 9.25 -11.41
N GLN A 195 -4.79 9.78 -12.63
CA GLN A 195 -3.56 9.72 -13.43
C GLN A 195 -2.40 10.41 -12.73
N ASP A 196 -2.64 11.58 -12.13
CA ASP A 196 -1.60 12.35 -11.42
C ASP A 196 -0.98 11.56 -10.26
N ASP A 197 -1.80 10.85 -9.48
CA ASP A 197 -1.32 10.02 -8.38
C ASP A 197 -0.53 8.82 -8.90
N PHE A 198 -0.99 8.19 -10.00
CA PHE A 198 -0.27 7.12 -10.66
C PHE A 198 1.11 7.57 -11.18
N ASP A 199 1.17 8.73 -11.83
CA ASP A 199 2.39 9.30 -12.38
C ASP A 199 3.37 9.66 -11.24
N LEU A 200 2.87 10.23 -10.15
CA LEU A 200 3.65 10.54 -8.95
C LEU A 200 4.26 9.28 -8.33
N PHE A 201 3.45 8.24 -8.11
CA PHE A 201 3.92 6.96 -7.58
C PHE A 201 4.97 6.34 -8.50
N THR A 202 4.75 6.38 -9.81
CA THR A 202 5.69 5.85 -10.80
C THR A 202 7.01 6.61 -10.78
N LYS A 203 6.98 7.95 -10.71
CA LYS A 203 8.17 8.80 -10.59
C LYS A 203 8.98 8.45 -9.34
N ILE A 204 8.36 8.48 -8.16
CA ILE A 204 9.04 8.18 -6.89
C ILE A 204 9.57 6.74 -6.88
N ASN A 205 8.82 5.79 -7.42
CA ASN A 205 9.26 4.40 -7.48
C ASN A 205 10.54 4.22 -8.32
N LYS A 206 10.67 4.97 -9.43
CA LYS A 206 11.89 5.03 -10.26
C LYS A 206 13.06 5.63 -9.49
N GLU A 207 12.85 6.76 -8.81
CA GLU A 207 13.88 7.40 -7.98
C GLU A 207 14.41 6.46 -6.89
N LEU A 208 13.51 5.77 -6.19
CA LEU A 208 13.89 4.80 -5.15
C LEU A 208 14.64 3.60 -5.73
N ALA A 209 14.32 3.17 -6.96
CA ALA A 209 15.05 2.08 -7.62
C ALA A 209 16.47 2.50 -8.01
N GLN A 210 16.64 3.73 -8.53
CA GLN A 210 17.95 4.30 -8.83
C GLN A 210 18.81 4.45 -7.56
N ALA A 211 18.20 4.90 -6.45
CA ALA A 211 18.88 5.02 -5.17
C ALA A 211 19.35 3.65 -4.63
N ASP A 212 18.54 2.60 -4.74
CA ASP A 212 18.93 1.23 -4.37
C ASP A 212 20.13 0.73 -5.21
N GLN A 213 20.15 1.01 -6.51
CA GLN A 213 21.27 0.66 -7.41
C GLN A 213 22.55 1.42 -7.04
N PHE A 214 22.45 2.73 -6.78
CA PHE A 214 23.59 3.55 -6.38
C PHE A 214 24.19 3.07 -5.05
N LYS A 215 23.35 2.80 -4.03
CA LYS A 215 23.79 2.25 -2.74
C LYS A 215 24.53 0.93 -2.90
N PHE A 216 24.05 0.05 -3.79
CA PHE A 216 24.72 -1.22 -4.07
C PHE A 216 26.10 -1.01 -4.72
N VAL A 217 26.21 -0.12 -5.70
CA VAL A 217 27.49 0.23 -6.33
C VAL A 217 28.47 0.78 -5.29
N MET A 218 28.02 1.69 -4.43
CA MET A 218 28.86 2.25 -3.36
C MET A 218 29.33 1.18 -2.36
N PHE A 219 28.44 0.25 -1.98
CA PHE A 219 28.79 -0.87 -1.10
C PHE A 219 29.89 -1.76 -1.72
N ILE A 220 29.76 -2.11 -3.01
CA ILE A 220 30.74 -2.92 -3.74
C ILE A 220 32.08 -2.18 -3.87
N ARG A 221 32.07 -0.87 -4.18
CA ARG A 221 33.29 -0.04 -4.22
C ARG A 221 34.03 -0.04 -2.88
N ASN A 222 33.29 0.10 -1.77
CA ASN A 222 33.87 0.08 -0.43
C ASN A 222 34.48 -1.30 -0.10
N LEU A 223 33.79 -2.39 -0.42
CA LEU A 223 34.33 -3.75 -0.27
C LEU A 223 35.61 -3.98 -1.09
N MET A 224 35.72 -3.36 -2.27
CA MET A 224 36.89 -3.47 -3.14
C MET A 224 37.99 -2.44 -2.85
N GLY A 225 37.83 -1.60 -1.81
CA GLY A 225 38.81 -0.57 -1.46
C GLY A 225 38.97 0.54 -2.50
N ILE A 226 38.02 0.70 -3.43
CA ILE A 226 38.07 1.72 -4.47
C ILE A 226 37.63 3.06 -3.88
N LYS A 227 38.59 3.93 -3.54
CA LYS A 227 38.30 5.32 -3.13
C LYS A 227 37.74 6.13 -4.29
N SER A 228 36.91 7.13 -3.97
CA SER A 228 36.21 8.02 -4.90
C SER A 228 37.16 8.74 -5.83
#